data_AF-A0A3A8PP88-F1
#
_entry.id   AF-A0A3A8PP88-F1
#
_cell.length_a   1.000
_cell.length_b   1.000
_cell.length_c   1.000
_cell.angle_alpha   90.00
_cell.angle_beta   90.00
_cell.angle_gamma   90.00
#
_symmetry.space_group_name_H-M   'P 1'
#
loop_
_entity.id
_entity.type
_entity.pdbx_description
1 polymer ?
#
loop_
_entity_poly.entity_id
_entity_poly.type
_entity_poly.pdbx_seq_one_letter_code
_entity_poly.pdbx_strand_id
1 'polypeptide(L)'
;MRERLRCEALLGFRELMVAQHAYFGEKDAWTADVSRLTPLAPCADGSRVPTPPDEAWLAGCHFRYAVSVAGSTPNDTTYSVRAVGVGGLAEGLTYAMTDGNADGQPVRVWPPSLVLEECHGVRRPEGTPLPAPLCEGAFNLKSLFTAQKAYFQEKDRYSESAPQVGFLPEPCLDGSRAPVPDATWTAGCHFIYRAEVSGTAPEQTFRLTARGMSGAVVEQKLTLDSQYTWSPADPGCAP
;
A
#
# COMPACT_ATOMS: atom_id res chain seq x y z
N MET A 1 -19.36 -5.93 10.78
CA MET A 1 -19.96 -6.46 9.53
C MET A 1 -19.92 -5.43 8.40
N ARG A 2 -20.38 -4.19 8.62
CA ARG A 2 -20.17 -3.07 7.66
C ARG A 2 -18.69 -2.73 7.44
N GLU A 3 -17.86 -2.81 8.48
CA GLU A 3 -16.40 -2.69 8.41
C GLU A 3 -15.78 -3.75 7.47
N ARG A 4 -16.20 -5.02 7.58
CA ARG A 4 -15.74 -6.09 6.69
C ARG A 4 -16.01 -5.78 5.21
N LEU A 5 -17.21 -5.29 4.88
CA LEU A 5 -17.55 -4.90 3.51
C LEU A 5 -16.73 -3.71 3.02
N ARG A 6 -16.44 -2.74 3.89
CA ARG A 6 -15.50 -1.64 3.57
C ARG A 6 -14.11 -2.18 3.23
N CYS A 7 -13.64 -3.19 3.94
CA CYS A 7 -12.34 -3.81 3.68
C CYS A 7 -12.30 -4.62 2.39
N GLU A 8 -13.38 -5.32 2.07
CA GLU A 8 -13.51 -6.01 0.79
C GLU A 8 -13.48 -5.00 -0.38
N ALA A 9 -14.14 -3.84 -0.24
CA ALA A 9 -14.04 -2.74 -1.20
C ALA A 9 -12.62 -2.16 -1.30
N LEU A 10 -11.96 -1.99 -0.15
CA LEU A 10 -10.60 -1.44 -0.05
C LEU A 10 -9.56 -2.33 -0.75
N LEU A 11 -9.60 -3.64 -0.48
CA LEU A 11 -8.71 -4.61 -1.10
C LEU A 11 -8.89 -4.65 -2.61
N GLY A 12 -10.14 -4.58 -3.08
CA GLY A 12 -10.43 -4.51 -4.50
C GLY A 12 -9.85 -3.26 -5.17
N PHE A 13 -9.94 -2.09 -4.53
CA PHE A 13 -9.27 -0.89 -5.03
C PHE A 13 -7.75 -1.06 -5.08
N ARG A 14 -7.12 -1.59 -4.02
CA ARG A 14 -5.65 -1.79 -3.98
C ARG A 14 -5.18 -2.72 -5.10
N GLU A 15 -5.85 -3.84 -5.31
CA GLU A 15 -5.53 -4.77 -6.40
C GLU A 15 -5.68 -4.10 -7.77
N LEU A 16 -6.72 -3.29 -7.99
CA LEU A 16 -6.89 -2.52 -9.23
C LEU A 16 -5.82 -1.47 -9.43
N MET A 17 -5.39 -0.79 -8.36
CA MET A 17 -4.27 0.16 -8.44
C MET A 17 -2.99 -0.52 -8.90
N VAL A 18 -2.64 -1.66 -8.28
CA VAL A 18 -1.46 -2.44 -8.67
C VAL A 18 -1.56 -2.89 -10.13
N ALA A 19 -2.73 -3.38 -10.55
CA ALA A 19 -2.95 -3.80 -11.93
C ALA A 19 -2.82 -2.63 -12.92
N GLN A 20 -3.35 -1.45 -12.58
CA GLN A 20 -3.23 -0.25 -13.40
C GLN A 20 -1.77 0.22 -13.50
N HIS A 21 -1.05 0.25 -12.38
CA HIS A 21 0.37 0.65 -12.36
C HIS A 21 1.24 -0.31 -13.16
N ALA A 22 0.96 -1.61 -13.09
CA ALA A 22 1.62 -2.61 -13.92
C ALA A 22 1.32 -2.38 -15.42
N TYR A 23 0.06 -2.13 -15.77
CA TYR A 23 -0.34 -1.84 -17.16
C TYR A 23 0.32 -0.56 -17.68
N PHE A 24 0.33 0.51 -16.89
CA PHE A 24 0.97 1.77 -17.23
C PHE A 24 2.48 1.60 -17.41
N GLY A 25 3.15 0.84 -16.53
CA GLY A 25 4.58 0.56 -16.67
C GLY A 25 4.95 -0.16 -17.98
N GLU A 26 4.03 -0.95 -18.55
CA GLU A 26 4.24 -1.64 -19.82
C GLU A 26 3.80 -0.81 -21.04
N LYS A 27 2.70 -0.07 -20.92
CA LYS A 27 2.01 0.57 -22.06
C LYS A 27 2.10 2.09 -22.10
N ASP A 28 2.65 2.70 -21.06
CA ASP A 28 2.72 4.16 -20.86
C ASP A 28 1.33 4.83 -20.92
N ALA A 29 0.30 4.13 -20.46
CA ALA A 29 -1.08 4.59 -20.44
C ALA A 29 -1.92 3.83 -19.40
N TRP A 30 -2.95 4.47 -18.83
CA TRP A 30 -3.98 3.78 -18.04
C TRP A 30 -5.00 3.11 -18.96
N THR A 31 -5.66 2.05 -18.50
CA THR A 31 -6.72 1.38 -19.27
C THR A 31 -8.09 1.48 -18.60
N ALA A 32 -9.12 1.79 -19.39
CA ALA A 32 -10.52 1.63 -18.99
C ALA A 32 -11.06 0.22 -19.33
N ASP A 33 -10.33 -0.52 -20.17
CA ASP A 33 -10.65 -1.91 -20.53
C ASP A 33 -10.26 -2.83 -19.36
N VAL A 34 -11.26 -3.16 -18.55
CA VAL A 34 -11.10 -4.02 -17.37
C VAL A 34 -10.69 -5.46 -17.71
N SER A 35 -10.87 -5.90 -18.97
CA SER A 35 -10.43 -7.25 -19.39
C SER A 35 -8.91 -7.38 -19.49
N ARG A 36 -8.19 -6.25 -19.53
CA ARG A 36 -6.72 -6.17 -19.52
C ARG A 36 -6.13 -6.11 -18.12
N LEU A 37 -6.98 -6.00 -17.10
CA LEU A 37 -6.57 -5.95 -15.70
C LEU A 37 -6.68 -7.34 -15.08
N THR A 38 -5.82 -7.59 -14.08
CA THR A 38 -5.87 -8.83 -13.31
C THR A 38 -7.24 -8.98 -12.64
N PRO A 39 -7.90 -10.15 -12.73
CA PRO A 39 -9.14 -10.40 -12.00
C PRO A 39 -8.94 -10.28 -10.49
N LEU A 40 -9.90 -9.68 -9.79
CA LEU A 40 -9.84 -9.50 -8.33
C LEU A 40 -10.02 -10.83 -7.60
N ALA A 41 -9.71 -10.90 -6.31
CA ALA A 41 -10.02 -12.08 -5.51
C ALA A 41 -11.55 -12.34 -5.42
N PRO A 42 -12.01 -13.60 -5.49
CA PRO A 42 -13.39 -13.97 -5.16
C PRO A 42 -13.60 -13.92 -3.63
N CYS A 43 -14.84 -14.12 -3.19
CA CYS A 43 -15.13 -14.40 -1.79
C CYS A 43 -14.48 -15.71 -1.32
N ALA A 44 -14.40 -15.92 -0.01
CA ALA A 44 -13.76 -17.11 0.58
C ALA A 44 -14.43 -18.44 0.16
N ASP A 45 -15.70 -18.40 -0.23
CA ASP A 45 -16.46 -19.52 -0.77
C ASP A 45 -16.29 -19.69 -2.30
N GLY A 46 -15.43 -18.88 -2.93
CA GLY A 46 -15.18 -18.86 -4.37
C GLY A 46 -16.20 -18.05 -5.18
N SER A 47 -17.23 -17.48 -4.54
CA SER A 47 -18.25 -16.71 -5.23
C SER A 47 -17.79 -15.31 -5.65
N ARG A 48 -18.43 -14.75 -6.66
CA ARG A 48 -18.23 -13.38 -7.14
C ARG A 48 -19.58 -12.74 -7.39
N VAL A 49 -19.64 -11.42 -7.31
CA VAL A 49 -20.84 -10.70 -7.71
C VAL A 49 -21.07 -10.81 -9.21
N PRO A 50 -22.33 -10.88 -9.67
CA PRO A 50 -22.63 -10.84 -11.09
C PRO A 50 -22.27 -9.45 -11.66
N THR A 51 -21.73 -9.45 -12.88
CA THR A 51 -21.51 -8.23 -13.68
C THR A 51 -22.60 -8.11 -14.74
N PRO A 52 -23.10 -6.89 -15.03
CA PRO A 52 -23.98 -6.67 -16.16
C PRO A 52 -23.27 -7.08 -17.47
N PRO A 53 -23.98 -7.69 -18.43
CA PRO A 53 -23.38 -8.15 -19.69
C PRO A 53 -22.92 -7.01 -20.61
N ASP A 54 -23.52 -5.83 -20.50
CA ASP A 54 -23.30 -4.70 -21.42
C ASP A 54 -22.41 -3.59 -20.86
N GLU A 55 -21.85 -3.78 -19.66
CA GLU A 55 -21.01 -2.78 -19.00
C GLU A 55 -19.67 -3.40 -18.57
N ALA A 56 -18.57 -2.68 -18.81
CA ALA A 56 -17.21 -3.10 -18.44
C ALA A 56 -17.01 -3.04 -16.92
N TRP A 57 -17.50 -4.06 -16.22
CA TRP A 57 -17.29 -4.25 -14.79
C TRP A 57 -16.38 -5.42 -14.52
N LEU A 58 -15.57 -5.26 -13.47
CA LEU A 58 -14.76 -6.31 -12.91
C LEU A 58 -15.40 -6.82 -11.62
N ALA A 59 -15.60 -8.13 -11.52
CA ALA A 59 -16.30 -8.78 -10.42
C ALA A 59 -15.37 -9.09 -9.24
N GLY A 60 -15.64 -8.53 -8.07
CA GLY A 60 -14.97 -8.89 -6.81
C GLY A 60 -15.89 -9.63 -5.84
N CYS A 61 -15.44 -9.74 -4.58
CA CYS A 61 -16.27 -10.19 -3.46
C CYS A 61 -17.21 -9.07 -3.00
N HIS A 62 -18.52 -9.28 -3.07
CA HIS A 62 -19.62 -8.32 -2.77
C HIS A 62 -19.63 -6.97 -3.52
N PHE A 63 -18.58 -6.62 -4.26
CA PHE A 63 -18.48 -5.38 -5.03
C PHE A 63 -18.09 -5.65 -6.48
N ARG A 64 -18.64 -4.85 -7.38
CA ARG A 64 -18.18 -4.74 -8.77
C ARG A 64 -17.49 -3.40 -8.99
N TYR A 65 -16.50 -3.38 -9.86
CA TYR A 65 -15.64 -2.23 -10.09
C TYR A 65 -15.69 -1.80 -11.56
N ALA A 66 -15.98 -0.53 -11.80
CA ALA A 66 -15.89 0.08 -13.13
C ALA A 66 -14.70 1.03 -13.14
N VAL A 67 -13.98 1.06 -14.26
CA VAL A 67 -12.82 1.92 -14.45
C VAL A 67 -13.11 2.93 -15.55
N SER A 68 -12.74 4.18 -15.31
CA SER A 68 -12.75 5.23 -16.32
C SER A 68 -11.38 5.90 -16.36
N VAL A 69 -10.94 6.32 -17.54
CA VAL A 69 -9.68 7.05 -17.73
C VAL A 69 -10.01 8.44 -18.28
N ALA A 70 -9.31 9.45 -17.78
CA ALA A 70 -9.40 10.83 -18.22
C ALA A 70 -7.99 11.36 -18.56
N GLY A 71 -7.92 12.31 -19.49
CA GLY A 71 -6.67 12.83 -20.02
C GLY A 71 -6.18 12.02 -21.23
N SER A 72 -5.07 12.48 -21.83
CA SER A 72 -4.59 11.97 -23.12
C SER A 72 -3.08 11.81 -23.21
N THR A 73 -2.33 12.28 -22.20
CA THR A 73 -0.87 12.17 -22.17
C THR A 73 -0.42 11.48 -20.89
N PRO A 74 0.70 10.74 -20.87
CA PRO A 74 1.17 10.03 -19.67
C PRO A 74 1.35 10.92 -18.42
N ASN A 75 1.72 12.19 -18.63
CA ASN A 75 1.96 13.16 -17.56
C ASN A 75 0.70 13.95 -17.15
N ASP A 76 -0.40 13.77 -17.87
CA ASP A 76 -1.69 14.42 -17.63
C ASP A 76 -2.81 13.44 -17.98
N THR A 77 -2.83 12.35 -17.22
CA THR A 77 -3.85 11.31 -17.29
C THR A 77 -4.09 10.70 -15.92
N THR A 78 -5.36 10.53 -15.60
CA THR A 78 -5.83 9.88 -14.38
C THR A 78 -6.75 8.73 -14.72
N TYR A 79 -6.85 7.77 -13.81
CA TYR A 79 -7.93 6.78 -13.82
C TYR A 79 -8.76 6.92 -12.55
N SER A 80 -10.04 6.67 -12.69
CA SER A 80 -10.98 6.58 -11.58
C SER A 80 -11.57 5.18 -11.53
N VAL A 81 -11.74 4.66 -10.32
CA VAL A 81 -12.40 3.39 -10.08
C VAL A 81 -13.63 3.65 -9.24
N ARG A 82 -14.78 3.12 -9.68
CA ARG A 82 -16.05 3.14 -8.94
C ARG A 82 -16.39 1.73 -8.48
N ALA A 83 -16.47 1.52 -7.17
CA ALA A 83 -16.94 0.28 -6.57
C ALA A 83 -18.42 0.40 -6.18
N VAL A 84 -19.23 -0.58 -6.58
CA VAL A 84 -20.67 -0.66 -6.25
C VAL A 84 -20.94 -2.00 -5.59
N GLY A 85 -21.51 -1.97 -4.38
CA GLY A 85 -21.90 -3.16 -3.65
C GLY A 85 -23.13 -3.82 -4.27
N VAL A 86 -23.12 -5.15 -4.36
CA VAL A 86 -24.15 -5.94 -5.05
C VAL A 86 -24.81 -6.91 -4.08
N GLY A 87 -26.10 -6.69 -3.85
CA GLY A 87 -26.96 -7.57 -3.06
C GLY A 87 -26.66 -7.61 -1.57
N GLY A 88 -27.61 -8.17 -0.82
CA GLY A 88 -27.49 -8.38 0.62
C GLY A 88 -27.10 -7.10 1.37
N LEU A 89 -26.09 -7.22 2.23
CA LEU A 89 -25.62 -6.11 3.08
C LEU A 89 -24.70 -5.12 2.35
N ALA A 90 -24.25 -5.44 1.15
CA ALA A 90 -23.40 -4.56 0.34
C ALA A 90 -24.23 -3.58 -0.51
N GLU A 91 -25.51 -3.89 -0.74
CA GLU A 91 -26.40 -3.08 -1.56
C GLU A 91 -26.51 -1.64 -1.05
N GLY A 92 -26.42 -0.68 -1.98
CA GLY A 92 -26.42 0.75 -1.66
C GLY A 92 -25.07 1.32 -1.19
N LEU A 93 -24.04 0.48 -0.99
CA LEU A 93 -22.68 0.97 -0.76
C LEU A 93 -22.02 1.33 -2.08
N THR A 94 -21.48 2.55 -2.18
CA THR A 94 -20.73 3.01 -3.36
C THR A 94 -19.51 3.80 -2.89
N TYR A 95 -18.38 3.52 -3.54
CA TYR A 95 -17.10 4.17 -3.27
C TYR A 95 -16.42 4.54 -4.58
N ALA A 96 -15.58 5.57 -4.56
CA ALA A 96 -14.81 5.98 -5.72
C ALA A 96 -13.40 6.42 -5.32
N MET A 97 -12.40 5.97 -6.07
CA MET A 97 -11.03 6.46 -5.98
C MET A 97 -10.60 7.06 -7.31
N THR A 98 -9.59 7.93 -7.29
CA THR A 98 -8.89 8.44 -8.47
C THR A 98 -7.40 8.45 -8.21
N ASP A 99 -6.59 8.09 -9.22
CA ASP A 99 -5.14 8.08 -9.14
C ASP A 99 -4.52 8.39 -10.52
N GLY A 100 -3.28 8.88 -10.55
CA GLY A 100 -2.56 9.22 -11.78
C GLY A 100 -1.88 10.59 -11.69
N ASN A 101 -1.81 11.30 -12.80
CA ASN A 101 -1.25 12.65 -12.88
C ASN A 101 -2.26 13.62 -13.49
N ALA A 102 -2.39 14.82 -12.90
CA ALA A 102 -3.13 15.93 -13.48
C ALA A 102 -2.26 17.19 -13.41
N ASP A 103 -2.18 17.95 -14.49
CA ASP A 103 -1.35 19.17 -14.58
C ASP A 103 0.13 18.92 -14.21
N GLY A 104 0.66 17.73 -14.54
CA GLY A 104 2.02 17.32 -14.20
C GLY A 104 2.26 17.06 -12.71
N GLN A 105 1.22 16.98 -11.89
CA GLN A 105 1.29 16.64 -10.48
C GLN A 105 0.61 15.29 -10.20
N PRO A 106 1.17 14.47 -9.30
CA PRO A 106 0.51 13.24 -8.89
C PRO A 106 -0.80 13.56 -8.16
N VAL A 107 -1.88 12.92 -8.59
CA VAL A 107 -3.20 13.02 -7.97
C VAL A 107 -3.56 11.67 -7.40
N ARG A 108 -3.95 11.66 -6.13
CA ARG A 108 -4.60 10.51 -5.49
C ARG A 108 -5.75 11.00 -4.62
N VAL A 109 -6.96 10.53 -4.93
CA VAL A 109 -8.17 10.81 -4.18
C VAL A 109 -8.76 9.48 -3.72
N TRP A 110 -8.82 9.28 -2.40
CA TRP A 110 -9.35 8.07 -1.79
C TRP A 110 -10.78 8.29 -1.26
N PRO A 111 -11.66 7.27 -1.23
CA PRO A 111 -12.94 7.39 -0.56
C PRO A 111 -12.73 7.68 0.93
N PRO A 112 -13.22 8.81 1.46
CA PRO A 112 -12.99 9.19 2.86
C PRO A 112 -13.68 8.26 3.86
N SER A 113 -14.66 7.48 3.40
CA SER A 113 -15.38 6.48 4.20
C SER A 113 -14.68 5.13 4.29
N LEU A 114 -13.57 4.94 3.55
CA LEU A 114 -12.73 3.75 3.59
C LEU A 114 -11.41 4.07 4.30
N VAL A 115 -11.41 3.96 5.63
CA VAL A 115 -10.23 4.19 6.48
C VAL A 115 -9.51 2.86 6.75
N LEU A 116 -8.22 2.79 6.42
CA LEU A 116 -7.36 1.59 6.52
C LEU A 116 -7.31 0.98 7.92
N GLU A 117 -7.44 1.81 8.96
CA GLU A 117 -7.38 1.38 10.35
C GLU A 117 -8.44 0.31 10.68
N GLU A 118 -9.57 0.27 9.96
CA GLU A 118 -10.63 -0.73 10.13
C GLU A 118 -10.31 -2.08 9.42
N CYS A 119 -9.34 -2.12 8.51
CA CYS A 119 -9.09 -3.27 7.63
C CYS A 119 -7.79 -4.02 7.91
N HIS A 120 -6.89 -3.36 8.63
CA HIS A 120 -5.81 -3.99 9.36
C HIS A 120 -6.40 -4.81 10.53
N GLY A 121 -6.85 -6.04 10.26
CA GLY A 121 -7.34 -6.97 11.30
C GLY A 121 -8.57 -7.81 10.94
N VAL A 122 -9.00 -7.86 9.66
CA VAL A 122 -10.01 -8.84 9.23
C VAL A 122 -9.41 -10.25 9.37
N ARG A 123 -9.93 -10.96 10.37
CA ARG A 123 -9.45 -12.22 10.94
C ARG A 123 -9.20 -13.31 9.88
N ARG A 124 -8.03 -13.98 9.94
CA ARG A 124 -7.94 -15.40 9.58
C ARG A 124 -8.68 -16.23 10.65
N PRO A 125 -9.20 -17.44 10.34
CA PRO A 125 -9.97 -18.27 11.29
C PRO A 125 -9.22 -18.71 12.56
N GLU A 126 -7.93 -18.40 12.70
CA GLU A 126 -7.05 -18.95 13.73
C GLU A 126 -6.33 -17.83 14.50
N GLY A 127 -6.75 -17.57 15.73
CA GLY A 127 -5.94 -16.89 16.75
C GLY A 127 -5.94 -15.35 16.78
N THR A 128 -5.64 -14.80 17.96
CA THR A 128 -5.63 -13.36 18.27
C THR A 128 -4.61 -12.59 17.40
N PRO A 129 -5.01 -11.60 16.57
CA PRO A 129 -4.09 -10.89 15.68
C PRO A 129 -3.20 -9.88 16.42
N LEU A 130 -1.98 -9.71 15.94
CA LEU A 130 -1.16 -8.52 16.17
C LEU A 130 -1.82 -7.30 15.48
N PRO A 131 -1.65 -6.05 15.98
CA PRO A 131 -2.25 -4.88 15.35
C PRO A 131 -1.70 -4.74 13.93
N ALA A 132 -2.54 -4.81 12.91
CA ALA A 132 -2.04 -4.82 11.54
C ALA A 132 -1.38 -3.50 11.04
N PRO A 133 -1.46 -2.34 11.74
CA PRO A 133 -0.51 -1.25 11.48
C PRO A 133 0.93 -1.62 11.88
N LEU A 134 1.17 -2.51 12.86
CA LEU A 134 2.53 -2.94 13.23
C LEU A 134 3.24 -3.66 12.06
N CYS A 135 2.47 -4.34 11.21
CA CYS A 135 2.99 -4.99 10.03
C CYS A 135 3.46 -4.00 8.96
N GLU A 136 2.87 -2.80 8.85
CA GLU A 136 3.41 -1.73 8.01
C GLU A 136 4.86 -1.41 8.42
N GLY A 137 5.08 -1.18 9.72
CA GLY A 137 6.41 -0.94 10.29
C GLY A 137 7.40 -2.06 9.93
N ALA A 138 6.98 -3.32 10.08
CA ALA A 138 7.82 -4.47 9.80
C ALA A 138 8.13 -4.66 8.31
N PHE A 139 7.15 -4.59 7.41
CA PHE A 139 7.36 -4.75 5.98
C PHE A 139 8.26 -3.67 5.41
N ASN A 140 8.02 -2.41 5.77
CA ASN A 140 8.84 -1.31 5.31
C ASN A 140 10.27 -1.37 5.85
N LEU A 141 10.49 -1.86 7.08
CA LEU A 141 11.85 -2.14 7.58
C LEU A 141 12.55 -3.24 6.78
N LYS A 142 11.85 -4.33 6.42
CA LYS A 142 12.40 -5.39 5.55
C LYS A 142 12.76 -4.82 4.17
N SER A 143 11.90 -3.99 3.60
CA SER A 143 12.16 -3.30 2.32
C SER A 143 13.37 -2.38 2.40
N LEU A 144 13.48 -1.56 3.45
CA LEU A 144 14.63 -0.68 3.66
C LEU A 144 15.93 -1.47 3.88
N PHE A 145 15.88 -2.61 4.58
CA PHE A 145 17.02 -3.51 4.72
C PHE A 145 17.50 -4.01 3.36
N THR A 146 16.59 -4.50 2.52
CA THR A 146 16.92 -4.96 1.16
C THR A 146 17.50 -3.83 0.32
N ALA A 147 16.92 -2.63 0.39
CA ALA A 147 17.41 -1.43 -0.28
C ALA A 147 18.86 -1.08 0.14
N GLN A 148 19.18 -1.12 1.44
CA GLN A 148 20.53 -0.91 1.93
C GLN A 148 21.51 -1.96 1.40
N LYS A 149 21.11 -3.25 1.42
CA LYS A 149 21.96 -4.33 0.91
C LYS A 149 22.21 -4.19 -0.59
N ALA A 150 21.19 -3.87 -1.38
CA ALA A 150 21.31 -3.63 -2.82
C ALA A 150 22.23 -2.42 -3.10
N TYR A 151 22.02 -1.31 -2.41
CA TYR A 151 22.85 -0.12 -2.56
C TYR A 151 24.32 -0.37 -2.20
N PHE A 152 24.59 -1.18 -1.16
CA PHE A 152 25.95 -1.59 -0.81
C PHE A 152 26.60 -2.42 -1.93
N GLN A 153 25.86 -3.36 -2.54
CA GLN A 153 26.38 -4.14 -3.67
C GLN A 153 26.75 -3.27 -4.88
N GLU A 154 26.10 -2.12 -5.04
CA GLU A 154 26.37 -1.20 -6.16
C GLU A 154 27.41 -0.12 -5.85
N LYS A 155 27.51 0.32 -4.60
CA LYS A 155 28.26 1.52 -4.20
C LYS A 155 29.35 1.27 -3.16
N ASP A 156 29.52 0.02 -2.72
CA ASP A 156 30.44 -0.41 -1.65
C ASP A 156 30.29 0.36 -0.33
N ARG A 157 29.08 0.88 -0.08
CA ARG A 157 28.74 1.64 1.14
C ARG A 157 27.24 1.62 1.42
N TYR A 158 26.86 1.78 2.67
CA TYR A 158 25.48 2.06 3.08
C TYR A 158 25.20 3.57 3.05
N SER A 159 23.93 3.98 3.12
CA SER A 159 23.55 5.39 3.16
C SER A 159 22.45 5.66 4.18
N GLU A 160 22.53 6.79 4.88
CA GLU A 160 21.45 7.28 5.76
C GLU A 160 20.31 7.92 4.96
N SER A 161 20.54 8.23 3.68
CA SER A 161 19.54 8.83 2.80
C SER A 161 18.64 7.76 2.18
N ALA A 162 17.40 7.68 2.68
CA ALA A 162 16.36 6.80 2.14
C ALA A 162 16.13 6.97 0.62
N PRO A 163 16.02 8.19 0.06
CA PRO A 163 15.90 8.36 -1.40
C PRO A 163 17.10 7.83 -2.18
N GLN A 164 18.33 7.94 -1.65
CA GLN A 164 19.52 7.44 -2.36
C GLN A 164 19.54 5.92 -2.47
N VAL A 165 18.97 5.22 -1.49
CA VAL A 165 18.83 3.75 -1.53
C VAL A 165 17.54 3.30 -2.22
N GLY A 166 16.76 4.22 -2.79
CA GLY A 166 15.49 3.90 -3.46
C GLY A 166 14.37 3.48 -2.51
N PHE A 167 14.46 3.82 -1.22
CA PHE A 167 13.42 3.52 -0.25
C PHE A 167 12.36 4.63 -0.21
N LEU A 168 11.13 4.27 -0.57
CA LEU A 168 9.96 5.13 -0.48
C LEU A 168 8.77 4.30 0.08
N PRO A 169 8.49 4.37 1.39
CA PRO A 169 7.37 3.64 1.97
C PRO A 169 6.04 4.19 1.42
N GLU A 170 5.04 3.32 1.29
CA GLU A 170 3.72 3.72 0.83
C GLU A 170 3.12 4.77 1.79
N PRO A 171 2.52 5.87 1.26
CA PRO A 171 1.73 6.78 2.08
C PRO A 171 0.45 6.08 2.56
N CYS A 172 -0.31 6.74 3.41
CA CYS A 172 -1.70 6.37 3.61
C CYS A 172 -2.46 6.47 2.27
N LEU A 173 -3.59 5.79 2.18
CA LEU A 173 -4.34 5.74 0.92
C LEU A 173 -4.88 7.09 0.47
N ASP A 174 -5.15 8.00 1.42
CA ASP A 174 -5.50 9.40 1.16
C ASP A 174 -4.29 10.26 0.74
N GLY A 175 -3.11 9.65 0.55
CA GLY A 175 -1.86 10.32 0.22
C GLY A 175 -1.18 11.00 1.41
N SER A 176 -1.83 11.05 2.58
CA SER A 176 -1.22 11.58 3.79
C SER A 176 -0.08 10.69 4.28
N ARG A 177 0.80 11.27 5.10
CA ARG A 177 1.94 10.57 5.68
C ARG A 177 2.09 10.94 7.13
N ALA A 178 2.68 10.04 7.91
CA ALA A 178 3.02 10.30 9.30
C ALA A 178 3.90 11.57 9.42
N PRO A 179 3.67 12.42 10.43
CA PRO A 179 4.51 13.60 10.65
C PRO A 179 5.94 13.17 11.00
N VAL A 180 6.93 13.80 10.36
CA VAL A 180 8.36 13.55 10.61
C VAL A 180 8.97 14.67 11.47
N PRO A 181 9.86 14.35 12.43
CA PRO A 181 10.53 15.38 13.23
C PRO A 181 11.47 16.27 12.43
N ASP A 182 12.17 15.71 11.44
CA ASP A 182 13.19 16.38 10.63
C ASP A 182 13.45 15.57 9.34
N ALA A 183 14.32 16.09 8.47
CA ALA A 183 14.63 15.50 7.15
C ALA A 183 15.40 14.17 7.21
N THR A 184 15.87 13.72 8.38
CA THR A 184 16.52 12.40 8.54
C THR A 184 15.51 11.26 8.61
N TRP A 185 14.22 11.56 8.74
CA TRP A 185 13.14 10.59 8.77
C TRP A 185 12.36 10.57 7.45
N THR A 186 11.97 9.38 7.03
CA THR A 186 11.09 9.15 5.87
C THR A 186 9.75 8.64 6.34
N ALA A 187 8.65 9.26 5.91
CA ALA A 187 7.32 8.95 6.40
C ALA A 187 6.60 7.89 5.55
N GLY A 188 6.06 6.86 6.19
CA GLY A 188 5.00 6.00 5.65
C GLY A 188 3.61 6.49 6.05
N CYS A 189 2.65 5.57 6.21
CA CYS A 189 1.31 5.90 6.64
C CYS A 189 1.25 6.13 8.16
N HIS A 190 1.51 5.08 8.95
CA HIS A 190 1.50 5.17 10.42
C HIS A 190 2.90 5.21 11.04
N PHE A 191 3.93 4.86 10.28
CA PHE A 191 5.31 4.80 10.75
C PHE A 191 6.22 5.81 10.04
N ILE A 192 7.23 6.28 10.77
CA ILE A 192 8.38 6.98 10.21
C ILE A 192 9.62 6.10 10.31
N TYR A 193 10.51 6.21 9.35
CA TYR A 193 11.67 5.34 9.17
C TYR A 193 12.96 6.14 9.11
N ARG A 194 14.03 5.58 9.67
CA ARG A 194 15.38 6.15 9.61
C ARG A 194 16.42 5.06 9.50
N ALA A 195 17.49 5.33 8.74
CA ALA A 195 18.71 4.54 8.74
C ALA A 195 19.83 5.32 9.44
N GLU A 196 20.57 4.64 10.32
CA GLU A 196 21.77 5.16 10.97
C GLU A 196 22.93 4.27 10.52
N VAL A 197 23.96 4.85 9.89
CA VAL A 197 25.11 4.11 9.36
C VAL A 197 26.32 4.36 10.25
N SER A 198 27.07 3.32 10.56
CA SER A 198 28.25 3.37 11.43
C SER A 198 29.45 2.69 10.77
N GLY A 199 30.64 3.20 11.06
CA GLY A 199 31.90 2.71 10.48
C GLY A 199 32.28 3.36 9.15
N THR A 200 33.36 2.88 8.55
CA THR A 200 33.91 3.37 7.29
C THR A 200 33.82 2.29 6.22
N ALA A 201 33.55 2.68 4.97
CA ALA A 201 33.51 1.72 3.86
C ALA A 201 34.85 0.97 3.72
N PRO A 202 34.84 -0.35 3.48
CA PRO A 202 33.67 -1.21 3.27
C PRO A 202 33.07 -1.82 4.56
N GLU A 203 33.70 -1.62 5.72
CA GLU A 203 33.37 -2.22 7.02
C GLU A 203 32.21 -1.50 7.75
N GLN A 204 31.23 -1.03 6.98
CA GLN A 204 30.08 -0.31 7.53
C GLN A 204 29.04 -1.28 8.09
N THR A 205 28.29 -0.78 9.07
CA THR A 205 27.07 -1.39 9.57
C THR A 205 25.95 -0.36 9.55
N PHE A 206 24.70 -0.82 9.62
CA PHE A 206 23.55 0.07 9.73
C PHE A 206 22.56 -0.43 10.76
N ARG A 207 21.79 0.50 11.31
CA ARG A 207 20.60 0.26 12.12
C ARG A 207 19.42 0.99 11.50
N LEU A 208 18.35 0.25 11.24
CA LEU A 208 17.09 0.79 10.79
C LEU A 208 16.14 0.94 11.98
N THR A 209 15.38 2.03 11.99
CA THR A 209 14.36 2.29 13.00
C THR A 209 13.04 2.60 12.31
N ALA A 210 11.95 1.99 12.78
CA ALA A 210 10.59 2.41 12.50
C ALA A 210 9.94 2.87 13.81
N ARG A 211 9.33 4.05 13.79
CA ARG A 211 8.58 4.62 14.94
C ARG A 211 7.13 4.86 14.52
N GLY A 212 6.19 4.31 15.27
CA GLY A 212 4.77 4.53 15.05
C GLY A 212 4.35 5.91 15.57
N MET A 213 3.64 6.65 14.73
CA MET A 213 3.29 8.06 14.94
C MET A 213 1.79 8.32 15.02
N SER A 214 0.95 7.37 14.59
CA SER A 214 -0.51 7.51 14.59
C SER A 214 -1.23 6.18 14.84
N GLY A 215 -2.52 6.24 15.15
CA GLY A 215 -3.37 5.07 15.35
C GLY A 215 -2.93 4.18 16.53
N ALA A 216 -3.18 2.88 16.40
CA ALA A 216 -2.90 1.87 17.44
C ALA A 216 -1.40 1.57 17.66
N VAL A 217 -0.51 2.20 16.89
CA VAL A 217 0.95 1.97 16.93
C VAL A 217 1.74 3.15 17.46
N VAL A 218 1.07 4.19 17.97
CA VAL A 218 1.75 5.29 18.66
C VAL A 218 2.68 4.73 19.75
N GLU A 219 3.91 5.27 19.81
CA GLU A 219 5.02 4.83 20.67
C GLU A 219 5.59 3.42 20.37
N GLN A 220 5.09 2.70 19.37
CA GLN A 220 5.75 1.47 18.93
C GLN A 220 7.07 1.80 18.24
N LYS A 221 8.12 1.06 18.60
CA LYS A 221 9.44 1.18 17.99
C LYS A 221 9.93 -0.20 17.57
N LEU A 222 10.24 -0.33 16.29
CA LEU A 222 10.89 -1.51 15.73
C LEU A 222 12.28 -1.11 15.24
N THR A 223 13.26 -1.98 15.43
CA THR A 223 14.59 -1.81 14.88
C THR A 223 15.07 -3.09 14.21
N LEU A 224 15.84 -2.92 13.13
CA LEU A 224 16.44 -4.01 12.36
C LEU A 224 17.88 -3.61 12.03
N ASP A 225 18.85 -4.42 12.44
CA ASP A 225 20.26 -4.15 12.17
C ASP A 225 20.76 -4.80 10.86
N SER A 226 22.00 -4.46 10.47
CA SER A 226 22.65 -4.97 9.26
C SER A 226 22.90 -6.49 9.24
N GLN A 227 22.74 -7.18 10.38
CA GLN A 227 22.81 -8.64 10.54
C GLN A 227 21.42 -9.28 10.51
N TYR A 228 20.38 -8.50 10.20
CA TYR A 228 18.98 -8.92 10.19
C TYR A 228 18.44 -9.29 11.59
N THR A 229 18.99 -8.67 12.65
CA THR A 229 18.51 -8.84 14.02
C THR A 229 17.41 -7.83 14.35
N TRP A 230 16.26 -8.34 14.79
CA TRP A 230 15.11 -7.52 15.19
C TRP A 230 15.15 -7.15 16.68
N SER A 231 14.72 -5.93 16.99
CA SER A 231 14.39 -5.52 18.37
C SER A 231 13.18 -4.57 18.38
N PRO A 232 12.07 -4.92 19.06
CA PRO A 232 11.76 -6.24 19.64
C PRO A 232 11.75 -7.34 18.56
N ALA A 233 11.57 -8.60 18.96
CA ALA A 233 11.54 -9.74 18.02
C ALA A 233 10.59 -9.48 16.83
N ASP A 234 10.91 -10.05 15.65
CA ASP A 234 10.12 -9.89 14.43
C ASP A 234 8.64 -10.20 14.75
N PRO A 235 7.70 -9.29 14.44
CA PRO A 235 6.28 -9.51 14.69
C PRO A 235 5.68 -10.65 13.85
N GLY A 236 6.43 -11.31 12.97
CA GLY A 236 5.95 -12.48 12.24
C GLY A 236 4.89 -12.14 11.19
N CYS A 237 4.93 -10.91 10.67
CA CYS A 237 4.07 -10.47 9.59
C CYS A 237 4.43 -11.24 8.31
N ALA A 238 3.57 -12.19 7.93
CA ALA A 238 3.64 -12.87 6.65
C ALA A 238 3.13 -11.93 5.55
N PRO A 239 3.81 -11.86 4.39
CA PRO A 239 3.33 -11.09 3.23
C PRO A 239 1.96 -11.57 2.75
#